data_AF-A0A5A9ZGR3-F1
#
_entry.id   AF-A0A5A9ZGR3-F1
#
_cell.length_a   1.000
_cell.length_b   1.000
_cell.length_c   1.000
_cell.angle_alpha   90.00
_cell.angle_beta   90.00
_cell.angle_gamma   90.00
#
_symmetry.space_group_name_H-M   'P 1'
#
loop_
_entity.id
_entity.type
_entity.pdbx_description
1 polymer ?
#
loop_
_entity_poly.entity_id
_entity_poly.type
_entity_poly.pdbx_seq_one_letter_code
_entity_poly.pdbx_strand_id
1 'polypeptide(L)'
;MNPQLAAQYAAQVLARANLMDARVRQGDPAQTAVWAEVIGRHNLDISYLLNAVTAYYEEPRDRTVQVGDVIRMARDLRQRDAMVDNTHALTANHATGALPAGSGTSTHMGAINATGEPIQEAYEIDGAGHLPCPSCQAQPGETCGRDGHDFKIPCVARLALAYRNRKRNQA
;
A
#
# COMPACT_ATOMS: atom_id res chain seq x y z
N MET A 1 6.03 -12.55 -22.90
CA MET A 1 4.87 -12.59 -23.81
C MET A 1 5.27 -13.14 -25.18
N ASN A 2 4.42 -13.94 -25.83
CA ASN A 2 4.64 -14.40 -27.22
C ASN A 2 4.68 -13.19 -28.18
N PRO A 3 5.66 -13.08 -29.10
CA PRO A 3 5.75 -11.97 -30.05
C PRO A 3 4.49 -11.74 -30.90
N GLN A 4 3.76 -12.80 -31.29
CA GLN A 4 2.50 -12.65 -32.03
C GLN A 4 1.40 -12.00 -31.17
N LEU A 5 1.30 -12.39 -29.90
CA LEU A 5 0.36 -11.78 -28.96
C LEU A 5 0.72 -10.32 -28.70
N ALA A 6 2.02 -10.01 -28.58
CA ALA A 6 2.51 -8.65 -28.42
C ALA A 6 2.12 -7.75 -29.60
N ALA A 7 2.23 -8.26 -30.82
CA ALA A 7 1.82 -7.56 -32.03
C ALA A 7 0.30 -7.32 -32.09
N GLN A 8 -0.50 -8.30 -31.68
CA GLN A 8 -1.95 -8.15 -31.57
C GLN A 8 -2.33 -7.07 -30.55
N TYR A 9 -1.66 -7.05 -29.39
CA TYR A 9 -1.90 -6.04 -28.36
C TYR A 9 -1.50 -4.64 -28.85
N ALA A 10 -0.32 -4.51 -29.47
CA ALA A 10 0.14 -3.25 -30.06
C ALA A 10 -0.86 -2.71 -31.09
N ALA A 11 -1.36 -3.57 -31.99
CA ALA A 11 -2.34 -3.19 -32.99
C ALA A 11 -3.65 -2.68 -32.37
N GLN A 12 -4.17 -3.37 -31.34
CA GLN A 12 -5.39 -2.95 -30.62
C GLN A 12 -5.21 -1.62 -29.87
N VAL A 13 -4.07 -1.44 -29.22
CA VAL A 13 -3.74 -0.20 -28.49
C VAL A 13 -3.64 0.98 -29.46
N LEU A 14 -2.94 0.81 -30.59
CA LEU A 14 -2.83 1.84 -31.62
C LEU A 14 -4.20 2.14 -32.26
N ALA A 15 -5.04 1.12 -32.48
CA ALA A 15 -6.39 1.32 -32.99
C ALA A 15 -7.25 2.14 -32.04
N ARG A 16 -7.25 1.82 -30.75
CA ARG A 16 -7.96 2.61 -29.74
C ARG A 16 -7.44 4.05 -29.67
N ALA A 17 -6.12 4.22 -29.69
CA ALA A 17 -5.51 5.54 -29.67
C ALA A 17 -5.87 6.38 -30.90
N ASN A 18 -5.95 5.78 -32.09
CA ASN A 18 -6.38 6.45 -33.32
C ASN A 18 -7.86 6.87 -33.27
N LEU A 19 -8.74 6.04 -32.68
CA LEU A 19 -10.15 6.40 -32.49
C LEU A 19 -10.34 7.61 -31.55
N MET A 20 -9.44 7.80 -30.59
CA MET A 20 -9.51 8.91 -29.63
C MET A 20 -8.75 10.16 -30.13
N ASP A 21 -7.69 9.98 -30.89
CA ASP A 21 -6.90 11.06 -31.51
C ASP A 21 -6.46 10.64 -32.91
N ALA A 22 -7.10 11.24 -33.93
CA ALA A 22 -6.84 10.94 -35.34
C ALA A 22 -5.39 11.25 -35.79
N ARG A 23 -4.61 12.00 -34.99
CA ARG A 23 -3.18 12.25 -35.25
C ARG A 23 -2.33 11.00 -35.03
N VAL A 24 -2.81 10.04 -34.23
CA VAL A 24 -2.11 8.76 -34.02
C VAL A 24 -2.25 7.92 -35.27
N ARG A 25 -1.13 7.60 -35.95
CA ARG A 25 -1.17 6.65 -37.06
C ARG A 25 -1.44 5.23 -36.57
N GLN A 26 -2.36 4.55 -37.23
CA GLN A 26 -2.62 3.11 -37.11
C GLN A 26 -2.23 2.42 -38.43
N GLY A 27 -1.78 1.17 -38.36
CA GLY A 27 -1.64 0.30 -39.53
C GLY A 27 -0.25 0.33 -40.19
N ASP A 28 0.69 1.13 -39.69
CA ASP A 28 2.10 0.98 -40.04
C ASP A 28 2.67 -0.29 -39.36
N PRO A 29 3.11 -1.30 -40.14
CA PRO A 29 3.70 -2.52 -39.59
C PRO A 29 4.96 -2.25 -38.77
N ALA A 30 5.77 -1.24 -39.16
CA ALA A 30 6.99 -0.90 -38.45
C ALA A 30 6.68 -0.29 -37.08
N GLN A 31 5.73 0.65 -37.02
CA GLN A 31 5.26 1.22 -35.75
C GLN A 31 4.68 0.13 -34.83
N THR A 32 3.86 -0.77 -35.39
CA THR A 32 3.25 -1.87 -34.62
C THR A 32 4.32 -2.81 -34.05
N ALA A 33 5.36 -3.14 -34.83
CA ALA A 33 6.46 -3.99 -34.38
C ALA A 33 7.26 -3.35 -33.23
N VAL A 34 7.55 -2.05 -33.33
CA VAL A 34 8.24 -1.31 -32.25
C VAL A 34 7.40 -1.32 -30.97
N TRP A 35 6.10 -1.03 -31.07
CA TRP A 35 5.22 -1.07 -29.91
C TRP A 35 5.12 -2.47 -29.31
N ALA A 36 5.05 -3.51 -30.15
CA ALA A 36 5.01 -4.90 -29.72
C ALA A 36 6.26 -5.30 -28.93
N GLU A 37 7.45 -4.89 -29.37
CA GLU A 37 8.71 -5.16 -28.68
C GLU A 37 8.73 -4.52 -27.28
N VAL A 38 8.29 -3.25 -27.18
CA VAL A 38 8.26 -2.55 -25.89
C VAL A 38 7.20 -3.17 -24.96
N ILE A 39 5.97 -3.42 -25.44
CA ILE A 39 4.92 -4.05 -24.63
C ILE A 39 5.35 -5.46 -24.19
N GLY A 40 5.98 -6.22 -25.09
CA GLY A 40 6.49 -7.58 -24.85
C GLY A 40 7.43 -7.69 -23.65
N ARG A 41 8.23 -6.64 -23.39
CA ARG A 41 9.17 -6.58 -22.25
C ARG A 41 8.48 -6.45 -20.89
N HIS A 42 7.29 -5.87 -20.82
CA HIS A 42 6.63 -5.57 -19.56
C HIS A 42 5.57 -6.59 -19.13
N ASN A 43 5.21 -7.52 -20.02
CA ASN A 43 4.24 -8.59 -19.77
C ASN A 43 2.94 -8.08 -19.11
N LEU A 44 2.41 -6.99 -19.68
CA LEU A 44 1.16 -6.35 -19.26
C LEU A 44 -0.02 -6.97 -20.01
N ASP A 45 -1.13 -7.15 -19.31
CA ASP A 45 -2.38 -7.59 -19.93
C ASP A 45 -2.99 -6.49 -20.82
N ILE A 46 -3.72 -6.89 -21.86
CA ILE A 46 -4.35 -5.97 -22.81
C ILE A 46 -5.33 -5.01 -22.14
N SER A 47 -6.06 -5.46 -21.12
CA SER A 47 -7.02 -4.62 -20.38
C SER A 47 -6.34 -3.38 -19.79
N TYR A 48 -5.19 -3.55 -19.14
CA TYR A 48 -4.40 -2.44 -18.59
C TYR A 48 -3.89 -1.50 -19.66
N LEU A 49 -3.46 -2.01 -20.82
CA LEU A 49 -2.97 -1.18 -21.92
C LEU A 49 -4.09 -0.33 -22.53
N LEU A 50 -5.28 -0.90 -22.73
CA LEU A 50 -6.44 -0.16 -23.28
C LEU A 50 -7.00 0.84 -22.26
N ASN A 51 -7.02 0.49 -20.99
CA ASN A 51 -7.41 1.41 -19.91
C ASN A 51 -6.41 2.56 -19.78
N ALA A 52 -5.11 2.31 -19.96
CA ALA A 52 -4.09 3.34 -19.98
C ALA A 52 -4.28 4.35 -21.13
N VAL A 53 -4.65 3.90 -22.33
CA VAL A 53 -5.00 4.82 -23.45
C VAL A 53 -6.20 5.68 -23.08
N THR A 54 -7.21 5.08 -22.44
CA THR A 54 -8.42 5.81 -22.02
C THR A 54 -8.07 6.89 -21.00
N ALA A 55 -7.34 6.52 -19.94
CA ALA A 55 -6.87 7.42 -18.90
C ALA A 55 -5.97 8.55 -19.44
N TYR A 56 -5.17 8.27 -20.49
CA TYR A 56 -4.35 9.31 -21.11
C TYR A 56 -5.19 10.46 -21.69
N TYR A 57 -6.34 10.13 -22.30
CA TYR A 57 -7.21 11.10 -22.98
C TYR A 57 -8.37 11.62 -22.11
N GLU A 58 -8.48 11.20 -20.85
CA GLU A 58 -9.43 11.80 -19.89
C GLU A 58 -9.07 13.26 -19.57
N GLU A 59 -7.79 13.62 -19.66
CA GLU A 59 -7.30 14.98 -19.45
C GLU A 59 -6.92 15.64 -20.80
N PRO A 60 -7.18 16.94 -20.97
CA PRO A 60 -6.70 17.68 -22.13
C PRO A 60 -5.18 17.63 -22.24
N ARG A 61 -4.65 17.20 -23.39
CA ARG A 61 -3.21 17.11 -23.67
C ARG A 61 -2.91 17.61 -25.06
N ASP A 62 -1.77 18.30 -25.20
CA ASP A 62 -1.34 18.88 -26.48
C ASP A 62 -0.68 17.85 -27.43
N ARG A 63 -0.18 16.74 -26.87
CA ARG A 63 0.56 15.71 -27.62
C ARG A 63 -0.17 14.37 -27.70
N THR A 64 0.09 13.64 -28.78
CA THR A 64 -0.37 12.25 -28.97
C THR A 64 0.27 11.29 -27.98
N VAL A 65 -0.47 10.25 -27.61
CA VAL A 65 0.01 9.19 -26.72
C VAL A 65 1.24 8.48 -27.29
N GLN A 66 2.24 8.24 -26.45
CA GLN A 66 3.43 7.45 -26.80
C GLN A 66 3.41 6.11 -26.06
N VAL A 67 4.12 5.10 -26.58
CA VAL A 67 4.17 3.76 -25.97
C VAL A 67 4.64 3.79 -24.51
N GLY A 68 5.57 4.68 -24.18
CA GLY A 68 6.06 4.87 -22.81
C GLY A 68 4.99 5.41 -21.86
N ASP A 69 4.08 6.28 -22.34
CA ASP A 69 2.97 6.79 -21.55
C ASP A 69 1.99 5.66 -21.21
N VAL A 70 1.66 4.82 -22.21
CA VAL A 70 0.78 3.67 -22.03
C VAL A 70 1.36 2.69 -21.02
N ILE A 71 2.65 2.35 -21.13
CA ILE A 71 3.29 1.40 -20.21
C ILE A 71 3.31 1.93 -18.79
N ARG A 72 3.66 3.21 -18.60
CA ARG A 72 3.67 3.83 -17.27
C ARG A 72 2.28 3.77 -16.65
N MET A 73 1.26 4.26 -17.35
CA MET A 73 -0.12 4.27 -16.85
C MET A 73 -0.69 2.86 -16.61
N ALA A 74 -0.38 1.90 -17.48
CA ALA A 74 -0.80 0.52 -17.33
C ALA A 74 -0.17 -0.15 -16.09
N ARG A 75 1.10 0.16 -15.79
CA ARG A 75 1.75 -0.29 -14.54
C ARG A 75 1.11 0.34 -13.32
N ASP A 76 0.82 1.64 -13.38
CA ASP A 76 0.16 2.36 -12.28
C ASP A 76 -1.26 1.79 -12.02
N LEU A 77 -1.99 1.40 -13.06
CA LEU A 77 -3.28 0.72 -12.94
C LEU A 77 -3.14 -0.66 -12.30
N ARG A 78 -2.24 -1.50 -12.80
CA ARG A 78 -1.98 -2.84 -12.23
C ARG A 78 -1.56 -2.76 -10.76
N GLN A 79 -0.73 -1.78 -10.42
CA GLN A 79 -0.29 -1.57 -9.04
C GLN A 79 -1.45 -1.14 -8.14
N ARG A 80 -2.34 -0.25 -8.63
CA ARG A 80 -3.55 0.14 -7.89
C ARG A 80 -4.48 -1.04 -7.66
N ASP A 81 -4.74 -1.86 -8.67
CA ASP A 81 -5.58 -3.05 -8.52
C ASP A 81 -4.97 -4.03 -7.51
N ALA A 82 -3.66 -4.29 -7.60
CA ALA A 82 -2.97 -5.14 -6.63
C ALA A 82 -3.07 -4.59 -5.19
N MET A 83 -3.08 -3.26 -5.01
CA MET A 83 -3.31 -2.65 -3.70
C MET A 83 -4.75 -2.86 -3.23
N VAL A 84 -5.74 -2.66 -4.10
CA VAL A 84 -7.16 -2.90 -3.80
C VAL A 84 -7.39 -4.36 -3.42
N ASP A 85 -6.88 -5.31 -4.21
CA ASP A 85 -6.99 -6.74 -3.94
C ASP A 85 -6.35 -7.12 -2.60
N ASN A 86 -5.17 -6.55 -2.27
CA ASN A 86 -4.55 -6.75 -0.97
C ASN A 86 -5.40 -6.17 0.17
N THR A 87 -5.96 -4.96 0.02
CA THR A 87 -6.85 -4.39 1.03
C THR A 87 -8.12 -5.23 1.20
N HIS A 88 -8.67 -5.78 0.12
CA HIS A 88 -9.81 -6.69 0.15
C HIS A 88 -9.46 -8.04 0.79
N ALA A 89 -8.27 -8.59 0.53
CA ALA A 89 -7.79 -9.81 1.18
C ALA A 89 -7.59 -9.60 2.69
N LEU A 90 -7.08 -8.44 3.09
CA LEU A 90 -6.95 -8.07 4.50
C LEU A 90 -8.33 -7.90 5.16
N THR A 91 -9.29 -7.23 4.51
CA THR A 91 -10.65 -7.09 5.08
C THR A 91 -11.44 -8.39 5.07
N ALA A 92 -11.27 -9.26 4.06
CA ALA A 92 -11.92 -10.58 4.00
C ALA A 92 -11.37 -11.54 5.06
N ASN A 93 -10.05 -11.53 5.32
CA ASN A 93 -9.46 -12.29 6.41
C ASN A 93 -9.84 -11.75 7.80
N HIS A 94 -10.30 -10.49 7.89
CA HIS A 94 -10.88 -9.94 9.11
C HIS A 94 -12.37 -10.28 9.29
N ALA A 95 -13.05 -10.84 8.28
CA ALA A 95 -14.48 -11.16 8.36
C ALA A 95 -14.80 -12.51 9.06
N THR A 96 -13.81 -13.35 9.37
CA THR A 96 -13.98 -14.63 10.08
C THR A 96 -13.48 -14.64 11.52
N GLY A 97 -13.04 -13.49 12.04
CA GLY A 97 -12.76 -13.31 13.46
C GLY A 97 -13.44 -12.05 13.95
N ALA A 98 -14.65 -12.18 14.50
CA ALA A 98 -15.26 -11.12 15.28
C ALA A 98 -14.34 -10.79 16.46
N LEU A 99 -13.48 -9.79 16.28
CA LEU A 99 -12.77 -9.17 17.39
C LEU A 99 -13.84 -8.56 18.31
N PRO A 100 -13.81 -8.82 19.62
CA PRO A 100 -14.75 -8.21 20.54
C PRO A 100 -14.65 -6.69 20.41
N ALA A 101 -15.80 -6.02 20.37
CA ALA A 101 -15.90 -4.57 20.27
C ALA A 101 -15.20 -3.92 21.49
N GLY A 102 -13.94 -3.54 21.31
CA GLY A 102 -13.19 -2.75 22.28
C GLY A 102 -13.61 -1.29 22.16
N SER A 103 -14.47 -0.83 23.07
CA SER A 103 -14.72 0.59 23.29
C SER A 103 -13.43 1.26 23.74
N GLY A 104 -12.86 2.10 22.88
CA GLY A 104 -11.67 2.90 23.19
C GLY A 104 -11.49 4.01 22.16
N THR A 105 -12.29 5.06 22.29
CA THR A 105 -12.12 6.30 21.54
C THR A 105 -10.80 6.97 21.93
N SER A 106 -9.79 6.90 21.08
CA SER A 106 -8.68 7.86 21.09
C SER A 106 -8.61 8.54 19.72
N THR A 107 -8.90 9.83 19.72
CA THR A 107 -9.24 10.63 18.53
C THR A 107 -8.04 11.13 17.73
N HIS A 108 -6.84 10.56 17.88
CA HIS A 108 -5.71 10.90 17.02
C HIS A 108 -4.78 9.69 16.86
N MET A 109 -4.71 9.19 15.62
CA MET A 109 -3.92 8.04 15.14
C MET A 109 -4.55 6.67 15.46
N GLY A 110 -4.99 6.00 14.38
CA GLY A 110 -5.35 4.58 14.21
C GLY A 110 -5.51 3.68 15.45
N ALA A 111 -6.66 3.02 15.54
CA ALA A 111 -7.02 2.05 16.57
C ALA A 111 -5.97 0.92 16.71
N ILE A 112 -5.03 1.09 17.64
CA ILE A 112 -4.28 -0.02 18.21
C ILE A 112 -5.13 -0.52 19.37
N ASN A 113 -5.66 -1.74 19.27
CA ASN A 113 -6.31 -2.44 20.38
C ASN A 113 -5.25 -2.73 21.46
N ALA A 114 -4.95 -1.72 22.26
CA ALA A 114 -3.93 -1.77 23.29
C ALA A 114 -4.41 -2.51 24.54
N THR A 115 -5.72 -2.67 24.75
CA THR A 115 -6.31 -3.38 25.89
C THR A 115 -6.30 -4.90 25.74
N GLY A 116 -5.90 -5.62 26.78
CA GLY A 116 -5.90 -7.09 26.84
C GLY A 116 -4.73 -7.65 27.65
N GLU A 117 -4.58 -8.99 27.64
CA GLU A 117 -3.52 -9.69 28.37
C GLU A 117 -2.13 -9.12 28.01
N PRO A 118 -1.36 -8.65 29.01
CA PRO A 118 -0.03 -8.09 28.81
C PRO A 118 0.94 -9.06 28.13
N ILE A 119 1.58 -8.61 27.05
CA ILE A 119 2.67 -9.34 26.39
C ILE A 119 3.95 -8.98 27.14
N GLN A 120 4.43 -9.86 28.02
CA GLN A 120 5.58 -9.54 28.89
C GLN A 120 6.82 -9.14 28.10
N GLU A 121 7.06 -9.77 26.96
CA GLU A 121 8.18 -9.47 26.08
C GLU A 121 8.17 -8.00 25.64
N ALA A 122 6.98 -7.39 25.47
CA ALA A 122 6.86 -5.97 25.12
C ALA A 122 7.30 -5.02 26.25
N TYR A 123 7.22 -5.46 27.50
CA TYR A 123 7.66 -4.71 28.68
C TYR A 123 9.14 -4.92 28.98
N GLU A 124 9.68 -6.07 28.58
CA GLU A 124 11.09 -6.40 28.70
C GLU A 124 11.94 -5.73 27.63
N ILE A 125 11.38 -5.52 26.43
CA ILE A 125 12.02 -4.71 25.40
C ILE A 125 12.41 -3.38 26.02
N ASP A 126 13.70 -3.09 25.93
CA ASP A 126 14.28 -1.83 26.38
C ASP A 126 14.25 -1.60 27.91
N GLY A 127 13.85 -2.60 28.69
CA GLY A 127 13.70 -2.54 30.14
C GLY A 127 12.57 -1.62 30.60
N ALA A 128 11.58 -1.35 29.74
CA ALA A 128 10.52 -0.39 30.01
C ALA A 128 9.67 -0.78 31.23
N GLY A 129 9.45 -2.07 31.46
CA GLY A 129 8.75 -2.63 32.61
C GLY A 129 9.41 -2.31 33.94
N HIS A 130 10.71 -2.02 33.97
CA HIS A 130 11.43 -1.67 35.21
C HIS A 130 11.35 -0.18 35.58
N LEU A 131 10.69 0.63 34.76
CA LEU A 131 10.54 2.07 34.98
C LEU A 131 9.11 2.40 35.39
N PRO A 132 8.87 3.42 36.24
CA PRO A 132 7.51 3.88 36.48
C PRO A 132 6.93 4.50 35.21
N CYS A 133 5.63 4.28 34.96
CA CYS A 133 4.94 4.88 33.82
C CYS A 133 4.45 6.30 34.14
N PRO A 134 4.90 7.35 33.44
CA PRO A 134 4.44 8.71 33.71
C PRO A 134 3.00 8.99 33.23
N SER A 135 2.42 8.12 32.39
CA SER A 135 1.08 8.31 31.82
C SER A 135 -0.02 7.64 32.64
N CYS A 136 0.17 6.36 33.00
CA CYS A 136 -0.80 5.59 33.78
C CYS A 136 -0.36 5.29 35.21
N GLN A 137 0.81 5.78 35.63
CA GLN A 137 1.34 5.65 37.00
C GLN A 137 1.65 4.21 37.46
N ALA A 138 1.61 3.23 36.54
CA ALA A 138 2.05 1.86 36.83
C ALA A 138 3.48 1.82 37.38
N GLN A 139 3.69 1.08 38.46
CA GLN A 139 4.98 0.93 39.14
C GLN A 139 5.92 -0.01 38.34
N PRO A 140 7.24 0.00 38.64
CA PRO A 140 8.16 -1.02 38.12
C PRO A 140 7.64 -2.44 38.37
N GLY A 141 7.59 -3.27 37.33
CA GLY A 141 7.05 -4.63 37.36
C GLY A 141 5.54 -4.72 37.12
N GLU A 142 4.80 -3.61 37.21
CA GLU A 142 3.37 -3.57 36.89
C GLU A 142 3.14 -3.31 35.40
N THR A 143 2.07 -3.89 34.88
CA THR A 143 1.61 -3.70 33.50
C THR A 143 0.93 -2.33 33.39
N CYS A 144 1.03 -1.71 32.20
CA CYS A 144 0.33 -0.45 31.98
C CYS A 144 -1.15 -0.73 31.83
N GLY A 145 -2.01 0.09 32.43
CA GLY A 145 -3.46 -0.03 32.26
C GLY A 145 -4.17 1.29 32.50
N ARG A 146 -5.48 1.33 32.21
CA ARG A 146 -6.36 2.45 32.55
C ARG A 146 -7.77 1.92 32.80
N ASP A 147 -8.47 2.52 33.76
CA ASP A 147 -9.87 2.22 34.08
C ASP A 147 -10.13 0.72 34.35
N GLY A 148 -9.19 0.06 35.04
CA GLY A 148 -9.27 -1.36 35.38
C GLY A 148 -8.94 -2.33 34.24
N HIS A 149 -8.48 -1.82 33.10
CA HIS A 149 -8.01 -2.63 31.97
C HIS A 149 -6.51 -2.57 31.81
N ASP A 150 -5.90 -3.74 31.70
CA ASP A 150 -4.49 -3.90 31.34
C ASP A 150 -4.27 -3.69 29.85
N PHE A 151 -3.08 -3.18 29.53
CA PHE A 151 -2.61 -2.99 28.17
C PHE A 151 -1.60 -4.06 27.79
N LYS A 152 -1.78 -4.60 26.57
CA LYS A 152 -0.91 -5.57 25.92
C LYS A 152 0.54 -5.09 25.80
N ILE A 153 0.73 -3.79 25.61
CA ILE A 153 2.04 -3.14 25.44
C ILE A 153 2.21 -1.96 26.41
N PRO A 154 3.44 -1.58 26.79
CA PRO A 154 3.66 -0.43 27.66
C PRO A 154 3.15 0.87 27.03
N CYS A 155 2.72 1.83 27.86
CA CYS A 155 2.38 3.15 27.35
C CYS A 155 3.57 3.78 26.61
N VAL A 156 3.29 4.50 25.53
CA VAL A 156 4.30 5.25 24.75
C VAL A 156 5.18 6.12 25.63
N ALA A 157 4.61 6.74 26.67
CA ALA A 157 5.35 7.58 27.61
C ALA A 157 6.38 6.78 28.44
N ARG A 158 6.08 5.52 28.79
CA ARG A 158 7.01 4.60 29.48
C ARG A 158 8.13 4.14 28.55
N LEU A 159 7.81 3.78 27.31
CA LEU A 159 8.79 3.43 26.27
C LEU A 159 9.73 4.60 25.97
N ALA A 160 9.20 5.82 25.83
CA ALA A 160 10.00 7.02 25.60
C ALA A 160 10.97 7.30 26.76
N LEU A 161 10.55 7.04 28.00
CA LEU A 161 11.42 7.15 29.17
C LEU A 161 12.55 6.11 29.14
N ALA A 162 12.22 4.85 28.82
CA ALA A 162 13.20 3.77 28.67
C ALA A 162 14.26 4.09 27.61
N TYR A 163 13.82 4.57 26.45
CA TYR A 163 14.72 5.00 25.38
C TYR A 163 15.67 6.12 25.82
N ARG A 164 15.17 7.15 26.51
CA ARG A 164 15.99 8.26 27.02
C ARG A 164 17.03 7.79 28.04
N ASN A 165 16.64 6.92 28.98
CA ASN A 165 17.55 6.38 29.98
C ASN A 165 18.67 5.55 29.34
N ARG A 166 18.35 4.71 28.35
CA ARG A 166 19.37 3.96 27.60
C ARG A 166 20.35 4.90 26.90
N LYS A 167 19.83 5.89 26.17
CA LYS A 167 20.67 6.85 25.44
C LYS A 167 21.62 7.61 26.37
N ARG A 168 21.18 7.94 27.58
CA ARG A 168 22.02 8.60 28.59
C ARG A 168 23.10 7.69 29.17
N ASN A 169 22.83 6.40 29.31
CA ASN A 169 23.79 5.43 29.86
C ASN A 169 24.81 4.92 28.82
N GLN A 170 24.64 5.27 27.54
CA GLN A 170 25.56 4.93 26.44
C GLN A 170 26.48 6.09 26.04
N ALA A 171 26.30 7.27 26.64
CA ALA A 171 27.13 8.45 26.47
C ALA A 171 28.09 8.60 27.66
#